data_AF-A0A8C8AGP6-F1
#
_entry.id   AF-A0A8C8AGP6-F1
#
_cell.length_a   1.000
_cell.length_b   1.000
_cell.length_c   1.000
_cell.angle_alpha   90.00
_cell.angle_beta   90.00
_cell.angle_gamma   90.00
#
_symmetry.space_group_name_H-M   'P 1'
#
loop_
_entity.id
_entity.type
_entity.pdbx_description
1 polymer ?
#
loop_
_entity_poly.entity_id
_entity_poly.type
_entity_poly.pdbx_seq_one_letter_code
_entity_poly.pdbx_strand_id
1 'polypeptide(L)'
;VLLSIIFLVEIAAAIAGYVFKDKGLWDAMRKYGEDKPSTEAVDELQKDFTCCGANNYTDWATIERFKVNNTVPRSCCRVNTTSCNVRPSPATVYEKVRTPPSWMKKNILVVAAVALGIAFFEILGIIFACCLMKG
;
A
#
# COMPACT_ATOMS: atom_id res chain seq x y z
N VAL A 1 -16.02 -25.57 10.19
CA VAL A 1 -14.79 -25.76 9.35
C VAL A 1 -14.55 -24.57 8.44
N LEU A 2 -15.45 -24.22 7.51
CA LEU A 2 -15.22 -23.11 6.57
C LEU A 2 -14.97 -21.75 7.25
N LEU A 3 -15.83 -21.31 8.18
CA LEU A 3 -15.64 -20.04 8.92
C LEU A 3 -14.31 -19.98 9.68
N SER A 4 -13.88 -21.10 10.27
CA SER A 4 -12.60 -21.18 10.96
C SER A 4 -11.41 -21.01 9.99
N ILE A 5 -11.52 -21.52 8.76
CA ILE A 5 -10.49 -21.34 7.74
C ILE A 5 -10.43 -19.88 7.29
N ILE A 6 -11.59 -19.24 7.07
CA ILE A 6 -11.64 -17.83 6.64
C ILE A 6 -10.99 -16.94 7.70
N PHE A 7 -11.38 -17.08 8.97
CA PHE A 7 -10.78 -16.34 10.09
C PHE A 7 -9.25 -16.49 10.17
N LEU A 8 -8.73 -17.70 9.95
CA LEU A 8 -7.29 -17.94 9.92
C LEU A 8 -6.59 -17.26 8.73
N VAL A 9 -7.23 -17.29 7.55
CA VAL A 9 -6.73 -16.62 6.35
C VAL A 9 -6.74 -15.10 6.54
N GLU A 10 -7.76 -14.53 7.17
CA GLU A 10 -7.81 -13.09 7.46
C GLU A 10 -6.67 -12.65 8.37
N ILE A 11 -6.41 -13.39 9.46
CA ILE A 11 -5.28 -13.12 10.37
C ILE A 11 -3.96 -13.25 9.62
N ALA A 12 -3.78 -14.31 8.84
CA ALA A 12 -2.55 -14.53 8.07
C ALA A 12 -2.33 -13.39 7.06
N ALA A 13 -3.37 -12.96 6.35
CA ALA A 13 -3.32 -11.86 5.40
C ALA A 13 -2.98 -10.53 6.09
N ALA A 14 -3.58 -10.24 7.26
CA ALA A 14 -3.28 -9.04 8.02
C ALA A 14 -1.81 -9.00 8.48
N ILE A 15 -1.30 -10.11 9.02
CA ILE A 15 0.10 -10.23 9.45
C ILE A 15 1.04 -10.09 8.25
N ALA A 16 0.77 -10.81 7.16
CA ALA A 16 1.58 -10.75 5.95
C ALA A 16 1.60 -9.33 5.37
N GLY A 17 0.45 -8.66 5.29
CA GLY A 17 0.35 -7.27 4.84
C GLY A 17 1.20 -6.32 5.69
N TYR A 18 1.16 -6.46 7.01
CA TYR A 18 1.96 -5.64 7.92
C TYR A 18 3.47 -5.90 7.79
N VAL A 19 3.88 -7.17 7.68
CA VAL A 19 5.29 -7.58 7.63
C VAL A 19 5.93 -7.30 6.27
N PHE A 20 5.20 -7.50 5.17
CA PHE A 20 5.74 -7.40 3.81
C PHE A 20 5.46 -6.08 3.11
N LYS A 21 4.76 -5.11 3.73
CA LYS A 21 4.41 -3.82 3.08
C LYS A 21 5.58 -3.10 2.43
N ASP A 22 6.75 -3.12 3.07
CA ASP A 22 7.91 -2.36 2.60
C ASP A 22 8.67 -3.17 1.56
N LYS A 23 8.90 -4.47 1.82
CA LYS A 23 9.54 -5.40 0.87
C LYS A 23 8.79 -5.44 -0.47
N GLY A 24 7.46 -5.57 -0.42
CA GLY A 24 6.63 -5.59 -1.62
C GLY A 24 6.73 -4.32 -2.45
N LEU A 25 6.80 -3.15 -1.79
CA LEU A 25 7.03 -1.90 -2.52
C LEU A 25 8.43 -1.85 -3.14
N TRP A 26 9.48 -2.20 -2.39
CA TRP A 26 10.84 -2.18 -2.90
C TRP A 26 11.01 -3.06 -4.14
N ASP A 27 10.39 -4.23 -4.15
CA ASP A 27 10.42 -5.13 -5.30
C ASP A 27 9.64 -4.56 -6.49
N ALA A 28 8.48 -3.93 -6.26
CA ALA A 28 7.74 -3.24 -7.32
C ALA A 28 8.52 -2.04 -7.89
N MET A 29 9.20 -1.27 -7.03
CA MET A 29 10.05 -0.15 -7.45
C MET A 29 11.22 -0.61 -8.32
N ARG A 30 11.87 -1.74 -7.97
CA ARG A 30 12.97 -2.31 -8.78
C ARG A 30 12.50 -2.72 -10.17
N LYS A 31 11.30 -3.30 -10.27
CA LYS A 31 10.67 -3.72 -11.54
C LYS A 31 9.98 -2.60 -12.31
N TYR A 32 9.92 -1.39 -11.76
CA TYR A 32 9.26 -0.26 -12.41
C TYR A 32 9.86 -0.03 -13.81
N GLY A 33 9.06 0.33 -14.80
CA GLY A 33 9.47 0.51 -16.20
C GLY A 33 9.77 -0.79 -16.97
N GLU A 34 10.02 -1.91 -16.29
CA GLU A 34 10.20 -3.23 -16.90
C GLU A 34 8.91 -4.04 -16.86
N ASP A 35 8.23 -4.02 -15.71
CA ASP A 35 6.95 -4.68 -15.48
C ASP A 35 5.82 -3.64 -15.41
N LYS A 36 4.87 -3.74 -16.35
CA LYS A 36 3.75 -2.81 -16.46
C LYS A 36 2.86 -2.82 -15.19
N PRO A 37 2.43 -3.97 -14.65
CA PRO A 37 1.67 -4.00 -13.40
C PRO A 37 2.39 -3.35 -12.22
N SER A 38 3.69 -3.61 -12.04
CA SER A 38 4.48 -2.98 -10.98
C SER A 38 4.59 -1.47 -11.18
N THR A 39 4.72 -1.02 -12.43
CA THR A 39 4.77 0.41 -12.78
C THR A 39 3.47 1.11 -12.43
N GLU A 40 2.33 0.55 -12.86
CA GLU A 40 1.00 1.09 -12.58
C GLU A 40 0.71 1.11 -11.08
N ALA A 41 1.00 0.02 -10.38
CA ALA A 41 0.80 -0.08 -8.93
C ALA A 41 1.62 0.96 -8.15
N VAL A 42 2.88 1.17 -8.52
CA VAL A 42 3.72 2.21 -7.89
C VAL A 42 3.22 3.61 -8.23
N ASP A 43 2.80 3.86 -9.47
CA ASP A 43 2.27 5.16 -9.89
C ASP A 43 0.97 5.53 -9.18
N GLU A 44 0.04 4.59 -9.07
CA GLU A 44 -1.22 4.76 -8.32
C GLU A 44 -0.93 5.02 -6.85
N LEU A 45 -0.08 4.19 -6.24
CA LEU A 45 0.31 4.35 -4.85
C LEU A 45 0.89 5.75 -4.58
N GLN A 46 1.79 6.23 -5.44
CA GLN A 46 2.43 7.54 -5.26
C GLN A 46 1.43 8.70 -5.39
N LYS A 47 0.48 8.60 -6.32
CA LYS A 47 -0.58 9.59 -6.51
C LYS A 47 -1.57 9.58 -5.35
N ASP A 48 -2.08 8.41 -4.99
CA ASP A 48 -3.13 8.26 -3.98
C ASP A 48 -2.65 8.61 -2.57
N PHE A 49 -1.41 8.23 -2.26
CA PHE A 49 -0.81 8.48 -0.95
C PHE A 49 0.06 9.75 -0.92
N THR A 50 0.13 10.48 -2.03
CA THR A 50 0.93 11.71 -2.20
C THR A 50 2.35 11.54 -1.65
N CYS A 51 3.03 10.49 -2.09
CA CYS A 51 4.37 10.12 -1.66
C CYS A 51 5.29 9.83 -2.85
N CYS A 52 6.59 9.71 -2.58
CA CYS A 52 7.56 9.31 -3.58
C CYS A 52 8.57 8.36 -2.94
N GLY A 53 8.75 7.17 -3.50
CA GLY A 53 9.59 6.12 -2.90
C GLY A 53 8.91 5.39 -1.72
N ALA A 54 9.69 4.56 -1.03
CA ALA A 54 9.23 3.79 0.13
C ALA A 54 9.22 4.63 1.41
N ASN A 55 10.30 5.38 1.61
CA ASN A 55 10.51 6.33 2.69
C ASN A 55 10.44 7.75 2.15
N ASN A 56 11.18 8.05 1.07
CA ASN A 56 11.22 9.35 0.43
C ASN A 56 11.72 9.27 -1.03
N TYR A 57 11.73 10.40 -1.73
CA TYR A 57 12.10 10.44 -3.15
C TYR A 57 13.55 10.01 -3.44
N THR A 58 14.43 10.01 -2.44
CA THR A 58 15.84 9.61 -2.61
C THR A 58 16.00 8.10 -2.76
N ASP A 59 14.99 7.30 -2.40
CA ASP A 59 14.99 5.85 -2.63
C ASP A 59 15.14 5.50 -4.11
N TRP A 60 14.66 6.36 -5.02
CA TRP A 60 14.84 6.17 -6.45
C TRP A 60 16.31 6.22 -6.89
N ALA A 61 17.17 6.92 -6.15
CA ALA A 61 18.61 6.96 -6.42
C ALA A 61 19.32 5.63 -6.10
N THR A 62 18.66 4.66 -5.45
CA THR A 62 19.20 3.31 -5.27
C THR A 62 18.98 2.42 -6.50
N ILE A 63 18.20 2.87 -7.49
CA ILE A 63 17.90 2.16 -8.73
C ILE A 63 18.71 2.82 -9.86
N GLU A 64 19.59 2.06 -10.50
CA GLU A 64 20.63 2.58 -11.40
C GLU A 64 20.09 3.51 -12.49
N ARG A 65 19.01 3.13 -13.19
CA ARG A 65 18.41 3.93 -14.27
C ARG A 65 17.92 5.32 -13.82
N PHE A 66 17.45 5.44 -12.58
CA PHE A 66 17.01 6.71 -12.01
C PHE A 66 18.18 7.51 -11.44
N LYS A 67 19.17 6.82 -10.87
CA LYS A 67 20.42 7.42 -10.39
C LYS A 67 21.19 8.12 -11.51
N VAL A 68 21.43 7.41 -12.63
CA VAL A 68 22.20 7.93 -13.78
C VAL A 68 21.52 9.16 -14.38
N ASN A 69 20.20 9.12 -14.54
CA ASN A 69 19.45 10.23 -15.12
C ASN A 69 19.13 11.35 -14.11
N ASN A 70 19.41 11.11 -12.81
CA ASN A 70 18.98 11.97 -11.70
C ASN A 70 17.48 12.32 -11.78
N THR A 71 16.65 11.28 -11.88
CA THR A 71 15.20 11.40 -12.07
C THR A 71 14.40 10.55 -11.09
N VAL A 72 13.11 10.84 -10.98
CA VAL A 72 12.10 9.99 -10.34
C VAL A 72 10.95 9.69 -11.34
N PRO A 73 10.02 8.77 -11.02
CA PRO A 73 8.74 8.68 -11.72
C PRO A 73 7.99 10.00 -11.78
N ARG A 74 7.23 10.22 -12.87
CA ARG A 74 6.38 11.42 -12.97
C ARG A 74 5.21 11.42 -11.98
N SER A 75 4.79 10.25 -11.50
CA SER A 75 3.81 10.08 -10.42
C SER A 75 4.26 10.69 -9.09
N CYS A 76 5.56 10.90 -8.87
CA CYS A 76 6.09 11.63 -7.72
C CYS A 76 5.89 13.15 -7.76
N CYS A 77 5.51 13.71 -8.91
CA CYS A 77 5.45 15.15 -9.08
C CYS A 77 4.28 15.77 -8.33
N ARG A 78 4.57 16.84 -7.59
CA ARG A 78 3.56 17.65 -6.91
C ARG A 78 3.04 18.79 -7.79
N VAL A 79 3.89 19.27 -8.70
CA VAL A 79 3.60 20.35 -9.64
C VAL A 79 3.46 19.79 -11.05
N ASN A 80 2.50 20.31 -11.81
CA ASN A 80 2.29 19.88 -13.20
C ASN A 80 3.25 20.63 -14.14
N THR A 81 4.54 20.35 -14.02
CA THR A 81 5.57 20.87 -14.92
C THR A 81 6.20 19.72 -15.70
N THR A 82 6.62 19.99 -16.93
CA THR A 82 7.15 18.96 -17.84
C THR A 82 8.45 18.30 -17.32
N SER A 83 9.13 18.92 -16.35
CA SER A 83 10.44 18.50 -15.84
C SER A 83 10.50 18.36 -14.31
N CYS A 84 9.37 18.32 -13.61
CA CYS A 84 9.32 18.17 -12.14
C CYS A 84 10.10 16.96 -11.60
N ASN A 85 10.19 15.91 -12.41
CA ASN A 85 10.80 14.64 -12.06
C ASN A 85 12.31 14.59 -12.34
N VAL A 86 12.88 15.63 -12.95
CA VAL A 86 14.32 15.77 -13.24
C VAL A 86 14.95 16.62 -12.16
N ARG A 87 16.09 16.17 -11.62
CA ARG A 87 16.77 16.81 -10.47
C ARG A 87 15.77 17.05 -9.32
N PRO A 88 15.14 15.98 -8.81
CA PRO A 88 14.05 16.07 -7.84
C PRO A 88 14.50 16.84 -6.60
N SER A 89 13.61 17.68 -6.08
CA SER A 89 13.81 18.43 -4.84
C SER A 89 12.51 18.43 -4.00
N PRO A 90 12.58 18.71 -2.69
CA PRO A 90 11.40 18.87 -1.85
C PRO A 90 10.35 19.88 -2.37
N ALA A 91 10.77 20.81 -3.22
CA ALA A 91 9.88 21.79 -3.84
C ALA A 91 9.08 21.23 -5.04
N THR A 92 9.61 20.20 -5.73
CA THR A 92 9.04 19.70 -7.00
C THR A 92 8.31 18.36 -6.86
N VAL A 93 8.72 17.52 -5.90
CA VAL A 93 8.19 16.17 -5.71
C VAL A 93 7.60 15.98 -4.31
N TYR A 94 6.81 14.92 -4.13
CA TYR A 94 6.33 14.54 -2.81
C TYR A 94 7.49 14.06 -1.93
N GLU A 95 7.74 14.77 -0.83
CA GLU A 95 8.75 14.39 0.17
C GLU A 95 8.16 13.52 1.29
N LYS A 96 6.83 13.54 1.44
CA LYS A 96 6.16 12.90 2.58
C LYS A 96 6.28 11.38 2.51
N VAL A 97 6.56 10.79 3.67
CA VAL A 97 6.30 9.37 3.94
C VAL A 97 4.85 9.08 3.60
N ARG A 98 4.61 7.91 2.99
CA ARG A 98 3.30 7.43 2.51
C ARG A 98 2.15 7.85 3.42
N THR A 99 1.39 8.87 3.01
CA THR A 99 0.26 9.36 3.80
C THR A 99 -1.03 8.71 3.35
N PRO A 100 -1.92 8.27 4.26
CA PRO A 100 -3.23 7.77 3.89
C PRO A 100 -3.96 8.72 2.92
N PRO A 101 -4.59 8.21 1.85
CA PRO A 101 -5.38 9.03 0.95
C PRO A 101 -6.46 9.77 1.73
N SER A 102 -6.89 10.93 1.21
CA SER A 102 -7.90 11.76 1.90
C SER A 102 -9.21 11.00 2.15
N TRP A 103 -9.59 10.09 1.24
CA TRP A 103 -10.75 9.22 1.41
C TRP A 103 -10.57 8.31 2.64
N MET A 104 -9.39 7.72 2.81
CA MET A 104 -9.11 6.79 3.90
C MET A 104 -9.13 7.52 5.24
N LYS A 105 -8.56 8.73 5.33
CA LYS A 105 -8.62 9.54 6.55
C LYS A 105 -10.05 9.88 6.96
N LYS A 106 -10.92 10.19 5.99
CA LYS A 106 -12.33 10.54 6.24
C LYS A 106 -13.16 9.33 6.64
N ASN A 107 -12.84 8.15 6.11
CA ASN A 107 -13.64 6.93 6.27
C ASN A 107 -12.96 5.87 7.16
N ILE A 108 -11.86 6.21 7.84
CA ILE A 108 -11.07 5.22 8.60
C ILE A 108 -11.93 4.54 9.69
N LEU A 109 -12.85 5.28 10.30
CA LEU A 109 -13.78 4.74 11.29
C LEU A 109 -14.74 3.73 10.68
N VAL A 110 -15.23 3.99 9.46
CA VAL A 110 -16.11 3.07 8.74
C VAL A 110 -15.36 1.79 8.37
N VAL A 111 -14.14 1.92 7.84
CA VAL A 111 -13.29 0.78 7.50
C VAL A 111 -13.00 -0.09 8.73
N ALA A 112 -12.65 0.55 9.85
CA ALA A 112 -12.42 -0.15 11.11
C ALA A 112 -13.69 -0.85 11.63
N ALA A 113 -14.84 -0.19 11.57
CA ALA A 113 -16.11 -0.76 11.99
C ALA A 113 -16.51 -1.98 11.14
N VAL A 114 -16.29 -1.93 9.82
CA VAL A 114 -16.54 -3.06 8.91
C VAL A 114 -15.62 -4.23 9.26
N ALA A 115 -14.32 -3.99 9.46
CA ALA A 115 -13.38 -5.05 9.82
C ALA A 115 -13.73 -5.72 11.17
N LEU A 116 -14.11 -4.93 12.18
CA LEU A 116 -14.56 -5.45 13.47
C LEU A 116 -15.88 -6.22 13.36
N GLY A 117 -16.80 -5.75 12.53
CA GLY A 117 -18.07 -6.42 12.28
C GLY A 117 -17.88 -7.80 11.63
N ILE A 118 -17.03 -7.90 10.62
CA ILE A 118 -16.68 -9.18 9.96
C ILE A 118 -16.15 -10.16 11.01
N ALA A 119 -15.11 -9.77 11.76
CA ALA A 119 -14.53 -10.62 12.80
C ALA A 119 -15.55 -11.05 13.86
N PHE A 120 -16.45 -10.16 14.28
CA PHE A 120 -17.50 -10.48 15.25
C PHE A 120 -18.48 -11.54 14.72
N PHE A 121 -18.98 -11.38 13.49
CA PHE A 121 -19.92 -12.34 12.91
C PHE A 121 -19.29 -13.69 12.62
N GLU A 122 -18.01 -13.73 12.23
CA GLU A 122 -17.29 -14.99 12.08
C GLU A 122 -17.17 -15.76 13.39
N ILE A 123 -16.79 -15.07 14.48
CA ILE A 123 -16.69 -15.67 15.81
C ILE A 123 -18.05 -16.20 16.28
N LEU A 124 -19.12 -15.41 16.13
CA LEU A 124 -20.47 -15.87 16.46
C LEU A 124 -20.88 -17.10 15.66
N GLY A 125 -20.59 -17.13 14.35
CA GLY A 125 -20.89 -18.27 13.49
C GLY A 125 -20.13 -19.53 13.91
N ILE A 126 -18.88 -19.40 14.35
CA ILE A 126 -18.09 -20.50 14.90
C ILE A 126 -18.70 -21.00 16.21
N ILE A 127 -19.10 -20.11 17.12
CA ILE A 127 -19.73 -20.48 18.40
C ILE A 127 -21.02 -21.24 18.16
N PHE A 128 -21.93 -20.71 17.34
CA PHE A 128 -23.21 -21.36 17.06
C PHE A 128 -23.05 -22.70 16.36
N ALA A 129 -22.12 -22.83 15.41
CA ALA A 129 -21.81 -24.11 14.78
C ALA A 129 -21.30 -25.14 15.80
N CYS A 130 -20.44 -24.72 16.74
CA CYS A 130 -19.94 -25.59 17.81
C CYS A 130 -21.04 -26.00 18.81
N CYS A 131 -21.96 -25.09 19.14
CA CYS A 131 -23.09 -25.37 20.02
C CYS A 131 -24.09 -26.32 19.36
N LEU A 132 -24.42 -26.11 18.07
CA LEU A 132 -25.34 -26.97 17.33
C LEU A 132 -24.79 -28.38 17.13
N MET A 133 -23.49 -28.55 16.85
CA MET A 133 -22.87 -29.87 16.72
C MET A 133 -22.82 -30.68 18.03
N LYS A 134 -23.01 -30.04 19.19
CA LYS A 134 -23.02 -30.70 20.50
C LYS A 134 -24.42 -31.12 20.97
N GLY A 135 -25.48 -30.62 20.33
CA GLY A 135 -26.87 -31.02 20.59
C GLY A 135 -27.30 -32.13 19.63
#